data_AF-A0A2N1XE24-F1
#
_entry.id   AF-A0A2N1XE24-F1
#
_cell.length_a   1.000
_cell.length_b   1.000
_cell.length_c   1.000
_cell.angle_alpha   90.00
_cell.angle_beta   90.00
_cell.angle_gamma   90.00
#
_symmetry.space_group_name_H-M   'P 1'
#
loop_
_entity.id
_entity.type
_entity.pdbx_description
1 polymer ?
#
loop_
_entity_poly.entity_id
_entity_poly.type
_entity_poly.pdbx_seq_one_letter_code
_entity_poly.pdbx_strand_id
1 'polypeptide(L)'
;MKEYRLNVDPRILELLGPNLYTNIYYVLAELIANAYDADAKNVYIISNKDDIRVEDDGHGMSYEAGDITRYLNVAGVSRTTEGESQTKSGARRKMGRKGVGKLAALSVSEDVDVLTVANGERSGFVLTRHPENGHELKAIADENIVFERIENHGSAIIMRNPQYRLHKTLAAVKRNILKIFPLVDANFRIHVIRGAETVTIEDFDRSIMGELSTLITLGDKFAPLCALVPDSHPGRRTDLIAAEAKKVMPITMKASDGQEHEYSLEVLGWIGTYKTTRGRKAEMTDFPDNFISLFANEKMGEFNILPVVGQNKLNEVYVVGQLHVDLFELTELPDMALSNRQGYKSDDPRYEAVREYVRNELLAEILKKRETFTDIVNAEKKKQKEETQRNDEAKLRASVDAFRKKASEEAADALAALGVNVSREAMEEVISKSINTNSPDLGLKAAVDSQKKKVLISQTYPDKAFSDIIYQMLVFNDVPSDDILYTNCDDEVCRVPEGRSVYDYLREFFVESYSTQKIFVLFVTSENTKVSWGAITEVGASWITKIDHKIFNIYPFQPGHPLDNAAQWQSTNRADPTKGDLWMNKLNADIFCQKIEAVCDALEYKKKTRAKNMDHLGTLVSINTA
;
A
#
# COMPACT_ATOMS: atom_id res chain seq x y z
N MET A 1 -37.20 -17.67 -55.71
CA MET A 1 -35.86 -17.27 -55.18
C MET A 1 -35.27 -18.49 -54.49
N LYS A 2 -33.96 -18.76 -54.57
CA LYS A 2 -33.38 -19.90 -53.84
C LYS A 2 -33.26 -19.52 -52.35
N GLU A 3 -33.80 -20.35 -51.48
CA GLU A 3 -33.63 -20.22 -50.03
C GLU A 3 -32.53 -21.18 -49.55
N TYR A 4 -31.67 -20.68 -48.68
CA TYR A 4 -30.58 -21.45 -48.08
C TYR A 4 -30.77 -21.43 -46.57
N ARG A 5 -30.95 -22.61 -45.96
CA ARG A 5 -31.13 -22.76 -44.52
C ARG A 5 -29.79 -23.15 -43.88
N LEU A 6 -29.40 -22.41 -42.84
CA LEU A 6 -28.28 -22.77 -42.00
C LEU A 6 -28.73 -23.89 -41.03
N ASN A 7 -28.01 -25.01 -41.03
CA ASN A 7 -28.19 -26.05 -40.03
C ASN A 7 -26.96 -26.08 -39.13
N VAL A 8 -27.16 -25.99 -37.81
CA VAL A 8 -26.09 -26.01 -36.82
C VAL A 8 -26.09 -27.38 -36.15
N ASP A 9 -24.97 -28.09 -36.30
CA ASP A 9 -24.78 -29.40 -35.70
C ASP A 9 -24.51 -29.28 -34.19
N PRO A 10 -25.18 -30.06 -33.33
CA PRO A 10 -24.98 -29.98 -31.87
C PRO A 10 -23.57 -30.35 -31.40
N ARG A 11 -22.73 -30.94 -32.25
CA ARG A 11 -21.28 -31.04 -32.04
C ARG A 11 -20.61 -29.68 -31.83
N ILE A 12 -21.26 -28.57 -32.14
CA ILE A 12 -20.80 -27.24 -31.73
C ILE A 12 -20.61 -27.10 -30.21
N LEU A 13 -21.36 -27.88 -29.40
CA LEU A 13 -21.20 -27.94 -27.95
C LEU A 13 -19.86 -28.59 -27.55
N GLU A 14 -19.38 -29.58 -28.31
CA GLU A 14 -18.07 -30.20 -28.13
C GLU A 14 -16.94 -29.21 -28.44
N LEU A 15 -17.11 -28.39 -29.48
CA LEU A 15 -16.11 -27.41 -29.90
C LEU A 15 -16.04 -26.19 -28.98
N LEU A 16 -17.19 -25.70 -28.53
CA LEU A 16 -17.30 -24.51 -27.68
C LEU A 16 -17.13 -24.83 -26.20
N GLY A 17 -17.66 -25.96 -25.73
CA GLY A 17 -17.70 -26.36 -24.31
C GLY A 17 -16.36 -26.17 -23.59
N PRO A 18 -15.29 -26.89 -23.99
CA PRO A 18 -13.99 -26.85 -23.31
C PRO A 18 -13.30 -25.47 -23.31
N ASN A 19 -13.57 -24.62 -24.30
CA ASN A 19 -12.85 -23.36 -24.52
C ASN A 19 -13.64 -22.11 -24.11
N LEU A 20 -14.89 -22.26 -23.67
CA LEU A 20 -15.74 -21.13 -23.26
C LEU A 20 -15.16 -20.39 -22.05
N TYR A 21 -14.68 -21.13 -21.05
CA TYR A 21 -14.09 -20.57 -19.83
C TYR A 21 -12.83 -21.30 -19.43
N THR A 22 -11.80 -20.52 -19.13
CA THR A 22 -10.49 -21.00 -18.65
C THR A 22 -10.44 -21.20 -17.14
N ASN A 23 -11.46 -20.74 -16.41
CA ASN A 23 -11.51 -20.80 -14.95
C ASN A 23 -12.92 -21.12 -14.45
N ILE A 24 -13.03 -22.08 -13.52
CA ILE A 24 -14.29 -22.51 -12.90
C ILE A 24 -15.04 -21.35 -12.21
N TYR A 25 -14.34 -20.35 -11.68
CA TYR A 25 -15.00 -19.22 -11.03
C TYR A 25 -15.87 -18.42 -12.01
N TYR A 26 -15.44 -18.23 -13.26
CA TYR A 26 -16.31 -17.59 -14.28
C TYR A 26 -17.56 -18.42 -14.59
N VAL A 27 -17.43 -19.75 -14.58
CA VAL A 27 -18.58 -20.66 -14.73
C VAL A 27 -19.54 -20.50 -13.55
N LEU A 28 -19.01 -20.47 -12.32
CA LEU A 28 -19.81 -20.20 -11.14
C LEU A 28 -20.51 -18.84 -11.23
N ALA A 29 -19.85 -17.78 -11.70
CA ALA A 29 -20.49 -16.47 -11.89
C ALA A 29 -21.69 -16.54 -12.85
N GLU A 30 -21.62 -17.29 -13.94
CA GLU A 30 -22.76 -17.47 -14.84
C GLU A 30 -23.90 -18.25 -14.17
N LEU A 31 -23.60 -19.27 -13.38
CA LEU A 31 -24.63 -20.04 -12.65
C LEU A 31 -25.27 -19.21 -11.52
N ILE A 32 -24.48 -18.44 -10.78
CA ILE A 32 -24.95 -17.51 -9.74
C ILE A 32 -25.81 -16.40 -10.38
N ALA A 33 -25.42 -15.87 -11.55
CA ALA A 33 -26.23 -14.89 -12.28
C ALA A 33 -27.59 -15.47 -12.72
N ASN A 34 -27.63 -16.73 -13.14
CA ASN A 34 -28.90 -17.40 -13.46
C ASN A 34 -29.80 -17.54 -12.23
N ALA A 35 -29.22 -17.89 -11.06
CA ALA A 35 -29.95 -17.93 -9.81
C ALA A 35 -30.48 -16.53 -9.40
N TYR A 36 -29.67 -15.50 -9.60
CA TYR A 36 -30.08 -14.11 -9.37
C TYR A 36 -31.27 -13.71 -10.25
N ASP A 37 -31.21 -14.06 -11.54
CA ASP A 37 -32.28 -13.83 -12.53
C ASP A 37 -33.55 -14.64 -12.23
N ALA A 38 -33.39 -15.79 -11.56
CA ALA A 38 -34.48 -16.64 -11.08
C ALA A 38 -35.11 -16.16 -9.76
N ASP A 39 -34.77 -14.95 -9.31
CA ASP A 39 -35.24 -14.36 -8.06
C ASP A 39 -34.86 -15.15 -6.79
N ALA A 40 -33.76 -15.94 -6.84
CA ALA A 40 -33.26 -16.68 -5.69
C ALA A 40 -32.82 -15.75 -4.55
N LYS A 41 -32.88 -16.25 -3.32
CA LYS A 41 -32.31 -15.61 -2.12
C LYS A 41 -31.04 -16.30 -1.63
N ASN A 42 -30.90 -17.59 -1.88
CA ASN A 42 -29.77 -18.39 -1.44
C ASN A 42 -29.27 -19.25 -2.60
N VAL A 43 -27.96 -19.20 -2.82
CA VAL A 43 -27.24 -20.05 -3.78
C VAL A 43 -26.26 -20.92 -3.00
N TYR A 44 -26.30 -22.22 -3.23
CA TYR A 44 -25.45 -23.21 -2.57
C TYR A 44 -24.46 -23.81 -3.56
N ILE A 45 -23.18 -23.53 -3.37
CA ILE A 45 -22.07 -24.09 -4.13
C ILE A 45 -21.47 -25.22 -3.31
N ILE A 46 -21.71 -26.45 -3.73
CA ILE A 46 -21.35 -27.66 -2.99
C ILE A 46 -20.24 -28.38 -3.73
N SER A 47 -19.09 -28.52 -3.06
CA SER A 47 -17.91 -29.19 -3.58
C SER A 47 -17.84 -30.61 -3.05
N ASN A 48 -18.44 -31.55 -3.78
CA ASN A 48 -18.39 -32.97 -3.48
C ASN A 48 -17.13 -33.64 -4.06
N LYS A 49 -16.95 -34.93 -3.76
CA LYS A 49 -15.84 -35.72 -4.28
C LYS A 49 -15.95 -35.90 -5.80
N ASP A 50 -17.13 -36.27 -6.27
CA ASP A 50 -17.34 -36.69 -7.66
C ASP A 50 -18.08 -35.62 -8.50
N ASP A 51 -18.59 -34.57 -7.86
CA ASP A 51 -19.31 -33.48 -8.52
C ASP A 51 -19.06 -32.12 -7.87
N ILE A 52 -19.38 -31.07 -8.61
CA ILE A 52 -19.59 -29.72 -8.07
C ILE A 52 -21.02 -29.33 -8.40
N ARG A 53 -21.80 -29.00 -7.38
CA ARG A 53 -23.21 -28.66 -7.51
C ARG A 53 -23.43 -27.18 -7.21
N VAL A 54 -24.27 -26.52 -8.02
CA VAL A 54 -24.83 -25.21 -7.72
C VAL A 54 -26.34 -25.35 -7.60
N GLU A 55 -26.89 -25.14 -6.40
CA GLU A 55 -28.34 -25.11 -6.15
C GLU A 55 -28.80 -23.68 -5.86
N ASP A 56 -30.00 -23.32 -6.31
CA ASP A 56 -30.64 -22.05 -6.01
C ASP A 56 -32.08 -22.25 -5.55
N ASP A 57 -32.56 -21.41 -4.64
CA ASP A 57 -33.95 -21.38 -4.20
C ASP A 57 -34.80 -20.40 -5.03
N GLY A 58 -34.51 -20.24 -6.32
CA GLY A 58 -35.28 -19.41 -7.24
C GLY A 58 -36.62 -20.03 -7.62
N HIS A 59 -37.28 -19.46 -8.64
CA HIS A 59 -38.62 -19.88 -9.05
C HIS A 59 -38.66 -21.24 -9.81
N GLY A 60 -37.52 -21.83 -10.16
CA GLY A 60 -37.43 -23.07 -10.94
C GLY A 60 -37.91 -22.94 -12.40
N MET A 61 -37.96 -24.05 -13.14
CA MET A 61 -38.43 -24.09 -14.53
C MET A 61 -39.52 -25.16 -14.70
N SER A 62 -40.66 -24.76 -15.25
CA SER A 62 -41.75 -25.67 -15.60
C SER A 62 -41.56 -26.25 -17.01
N TYR A 63 -41.72 -27.56 -17.17
CA TYR A 63 -41.75 -28.20 -18.47
C TYR A 63 -43.09 -27.90 -19.16
N GLU A 64 -44.19 -28.05 -18.45
CA GLU A 64 -45.56 -27.79 -18.94
C GLU A 64 -45.77 -26.34 -19.42
N ALA A 65 -45.26 -25.35 -18.69
CA ALA A 65 -45.34 -23.94 -19.05
C ALA A 65 -44.31 -23.51 -20.11
N GLY A 66 -43.43 -24.44 -20.54
CA GLY A 66 -42.44 -24.23 -21.60
C GLY A 66 -41.17 -23.51 -21.16
N ASP A 67 -40.90 -23.36 -19.86
CA ASP A 67 -39.69 -22.73 -19.36
C ASP A 67 -38.44 -23.56 -19.71
N ILE A 68 -38.53 -24.89 -19.69
CA ILE A 68 -37.44 -25.78 -20.12
C ILE A 68 -37.10 -25.56 -21.60
N THR A 69 -38.11 -25.44 -22.47
CA THR A 69 -37.91 -25.17 -23.90
C THR A 69 -37.23 -23.81 -24.11
N ARG A 70 -37.65 -22.78 -23.36
CA ARG A 70 -36.99 -21.46 -23.39
C ARG A 70 -35.56 -21.54 -22.87
N TYR A 71 -35.32 -22.28 -21.79
CA TYR A 71 -33.99 -22.49 -21.24
C TYR A 71 -33.09 -23.18 -22.26
N LEU A 72 -33.56 -24.23 -22.95
CA LEU A 72 -32.79 -24.96 -23.96
C LEU A 72 -32.61 -24.20 -25.28
N ASN A 73 -33.32 -23.09 -25.51
CA ASN A 73 -33.09 -22.23 -26.67
C ASN A 73 -31.73 -21.50 -26.55
N VAL A 74 -30.68 -22.14 -27.04
CA VAL A 74 -29.29 -21.63 -27.03
C VAL A 74 -29.17 -20.42 -27.97
N ALA A 75 -28.39 -19.42 -27.56
CA ALA A 75 -28.19 -18.16 -28.29
C ALA A 75 -29.46 -17.32 -28.51
N GLY A 76 -30.57 -17.67 -27.85
CA GLY A 76 -31.75 -16.82 -27.77
C GLY A 76 -31.46 -15.55 -26.97
N VAL A 77 -31.84 -14.40 -27.54
CA VAL A 77 -31.76 -13.12 -26.83
C VAL A 77 -32.91 -13.06 -25.83
N SER A 78 -32.60 -13.00 -24.54
CA SER A 78 -33.59 -13.02 -23.45
C SER A 78 -34.26 -11.67 -23.21
N ARG A 79 -33.72 -10.59 -23.79
CA ARG A 79 -34.27 -9.24 -23.73
C ARG A 79 -33.93 -8.45 -24.99
N THR A 80 -34.97 -7.93 -25.62
CA THR A 80 -34.90 -7.02 -26.78
C THR A 80 -35.54 -5.67 -26.46
N THR A 81 -36.35 -5.61 -25.40
CA THR A 81 -37.03 -4.40 -24.94
C THR A 81 -36.82 -4.18 -23.44
N GLU A 82 -37.11 -2.96 -22.97
CA GLU A 82 -36.96 -2.61 -21.55
C GLU A 82 -37.90 -3.40 -20.63
N GLY A 83 -39.11 -3.73 -21.08
CA GLY A 83 -40.04 -4.57 -20.32
C GLY A 83 -39.53 -5.99 -20.07
N GLU A 84 -38.58 -6.47 -20.88
CA GLU A 84 -37.96 -7.79 -20.73
C GLU A 84 -36.71 -7.75 -19.83
N SER A 85 -36.20 -6.56 -19.51
CA SER A 85 -34.99 -6.33 -18.70
C SER A 85 -35.19 -6.65 -17.22
N GLN A 86 -36.43 -6.84 -16.75
CA GLN A 86 -36.73 -7.15 -15.35
C GLN A 86 -36.94 -8.66 -15.12
N THR A 87 -36.60 -9.10 -13.91
CA THR A 87 -36.89 -10.45 -13.37
C THR A 87 -38.40 -10.67 -13.23
N LYS A 88 -38.82 -11.93 -12.98
CA LYS A 88 -40.25 -12.28 -12.90
C LYS A 88 -40.96 -11.55 -11.77
N SER A 89 -40.25 -11.32 -10.66
CA SER A 89 -40.73 -10.51 -9.54
C SER A 89 -40.82 -9.01 -9.83
N GLY A 90 -40.08 -8.53 -10.84
CA GLY A 90 -39.87 -7.11 -11.10
C GLY A 90 -38.90 -6.41 -10.14
N ALA A 91 -38.40 -7.11 -9.10
CA ALA A 91 -37.56 -6.52 -8.07
C ALA A 91 -36.11 -6.28 -8.52
N ARG A 92 -35.65 -7.06 -9.50
CA ARG A 92 -34.27 -7.03 -10.02
C ARG A 92 -34.26 -6.82 -11.53
N ARG A 93 -33.21 -6.16 -12.04
CA ARG A 93 -32.86 -6.22 -13.47
C ARG A 93 -32.10 -7.50 -13.76
N LYS A 94 -32.41 -8.15 -14.89
CA LYS A 94 -31.74 -9.37 -15.33
C LYS A 94 -30.28 -9.12 -15.71
N MET A 95 -29.40 -10.05 -15.33
CA MET A 95 -28.00 -10.11 -15.74
C MET A 95 -27.82 -10.82 -17.09
N GLY A 96 -28.66 -11.81 -17.40
CA GLY A 96 -28.62 -12.59 -18.63
C GLY A 96 -29.19 -11.87 -19.85
N ARG A 97 -28.49 -11.94 -20.99
CA ARG A 97 -28.93 -11.41 -22.30
C ARG A 97 -28.87 -12.41 -23.46
N LYS A 98 -27.77 -13.16 -23.59
CA LYS A 98 -27.41 -13.88 -24.83
C LYS A 98 -27.75 -15.37 -24.84
N GLY A 99 -28.27 -15.92 -23.73
CA GLY A 99 -28.70 -17.32 -23.68
C GLY A 99 -27.59 -18.38 -23.81
N VAL A 100 -26.31 -18.04 -23.69
CA VAL A 100 -25.18 -19.00 -23.78
C VAL A 100 -24.56 -19.38 -22.43
N GLY A 101 -24.81 -18.61 -21.37
CA GLY A 101 -24.24 -18.83 -20.03
C GLY A 101 -24.55 -20.20 -19.44
N LYS A 102 -25.71 -20.77 -19.77
CA LYS A 102 -26.11 -22.16 -19.43
C LYS A 102 -25.13 -23.23 -19.90
N LEU A 103 -24.39 -22.98 -20.98
CA LEU A 103 -23.40 -23.92 -21.52
C LEU A 103 -22.05 -23.81 -20.79
N ALA A 104 -21.86 -22.82 -19.91
CA ALA A 104 -20.62 -22.63 -19.17
C ALA A 104 -20.26 -23.87 -18.34
N ALA A 105 -21.25 -24.55 -17.77
CA ALA A 105 -21.04 -25.78 -17.00
C ALA A 105 -20.39 -26.89 -17.84
N LEU A 106 -20.63 -26.91 -19.15
CA LEU A 106 -19.97 -27.84 -20.07
C LEU A 106 -18.48 -27.53 -20.29
N SER A 107 -17.92 -26.43 -19.77
CA SER A 107 -16.46 -26.23 -19.76
C SER A 107 -15.79 -26.92 -18.57
N VAL A 108 -16.58 -27.26 -17.54
CA VAL A 108 -16.11 -27.91 -16.32
C VAL A 108 -16.33 -29.41 -16.40
N SER A 109 -17.45 -29.86 -16.96
CA SER A 109 -17.83 -31.27 -17.06
C SER A 109 -18.34 -31.63 -18.44
N GLU A 110 -18.23 -32.89 -18.82
CA GLU A 110 -18.79 -33.40 -20.08
C GLU A 110 -20.31 -33.55 -20.01
N ASP A 111 -20.79 -34.06 -18.86
CA ASP A 111 -22.19 -34.22 -18.52
C ASP A 111 -22.55 -33.36 -17.31
N VAL A 112 -23.69 -32.67 -17.41
CA VAL A 112 -24.21 -31.77 -16.38
C VAL A 112 -25.68 -32.11 -16.14
N ASP A 113 -26.01 -32.57 -14.94
CA ASP A 113 -27.41 -32.81 -14.59
C ASP A 113 -28.07 -31.45 -14.28
N VAL A 114 -29.18 -31.18 -14.94
CA VAL A 114 -30.04 -30.02 -14.68
C VAL A 114 -31.30 -30.52 -14.03
N LEU A 115 -31.51 -30.16 -12.76
CA LEU A 115 -32.68 -30.53 -11.96
C LEU A 115 -33.45 -29.27 -11.61
N THR A 116 -34.78 -29.32 -11.60
CA THR A 116 -35.57 -28.13 -11.26
C THR A 116 -36.97 -28.49 -10.76
N VAL A 117 -37.50 -27.62 -9.90
CA VAL A 117 -38.86 -27.72 -9.37
C VAL A 117 -39.53 -26.36 -9.45
N ALA A 118 -40.68 -26.30 -10.13
CA ALA A 118 -41.49 -25.09 -10.24
C ALA A 118 -42.95 -25.43 -9.92
N ASN A 119 -43.54 -24.74 -8.94
CA ASN A 119 -44.94 -24.96 -8.53
C ASN A 119 -45.28 -26.44 -8.23
N GLY A 120 -44.32 -27.21 -7.72
CA GLY A 120 -44.48 -28.64 -7.43
C GLY A 120 -44.24 -29.58 -8.62
N GLU A 121 -44.12 -29.05 -9.85
CA GLU A 121 -43.69 -29.81 -11.03
C GLU A 121 -42.19 -30.06 -10.96
N ARG A 122 -41.77 -31.32 -11.11
CA ARG A 122 -40.36 -31.70 -11.18
C ARG A 122 -39.97 -31.96 -12.63
N SER A 123 -38.79 -31.48 -13.03
CA SER A 123 -38.22 -31.76 -14.34
C SER A 123 -36.71 -31.90 -14.25
N GLY A 124 -36.12 -32.80 -15.04
CA GLY A 124 -34.68 -33.01 -15.05
C GLY A 124 -34.15 -33.62 -16.33
N PHE A 125 -32.94 -33.23 -16.73
CA PHE A 125 -32.25 -33.75 -17.90
C PHE A 125 -30.73 -33.64 -17.77
N VAL A 126 -30.01 -34.45 -18.55
CA VAL A 126 -28.55 -34.38 -18.66
C VAL A 126 -28.18 -33.52 -19.85
N LEU A 127 -27.57 -32.36 -19.59
CA LEU A 127 -26.93 -31.54 -20.60
C LEU A 127 -25.53 -32.08 -20.88
N THR A 128 -25.25 -32.47 -22.12
CA THR A 128 -24.00 -33.16 -22.50
C THR A 128 -23.36 -32.53 -23.74
N ARG A 129 -22.03 -32.70 -23.88
CA ARG A 129 -21.30 -32.38 -25.12
C ARG A 129 -21.62 -33.36 -26.26
N HIS A 130 -22.12 -34.55 -25.94
CA HIS A 130 -22.40 -35.62 -26.90
C HIS A 130 -23.88 -36.07 -26.82
N PRO A 131 -24.82 -35.25 -27.32
CA PRO A 131 -26.24 -35.58 -27.27
C PRO A 131 -26.56 -36.84 -28.09
N GLU A 132 -27.53 -37.63 -27.61
CA GLU A 132 -28.01 -38.83 -28.30
C GLU A 132 -28.80 -38.43 -29.55
N ASN A 133 -28.77 -39.26 -30.60
CA ASN A 133 -29.49 -39.02 -31.86
C ASN A 133 -29.24 -37.62 -32.49
N GLY A 134 -28.08 -37.03 -32.17
CA GLY A 134 -27.67 -35.72 -32.64
C GLY A 134 -28.31 -34.55 -31.90
N HIS A 135 -29.50 -34.66 -31.30
CA HIS A 135 -30.23 -33.52 -30.71
C HIS A 135 -30.97 -33.83 -29.39
N GLU A 136 -31.02 -35.08 -28.95
CA GLU A 136 -31.82 -35.50 -27.80
C GLU A 136 -31.00 -35.51 -26.50
N LEU A 137 -31.56 -34.93 -25.45
CA LEU A 137 -30.99 -34.95 -24.10
C LEU A 137 -31.64 -36.06 -23.28
N LYS A 138 -30.84 -36.74 -22.48
CA LYS A 138 -31.33 -37.82 -21.61
C LYS A 138 -32.16 -37.24 -20.45
N ALA A 139 -33.40 -37.69 -20.32
CA ALA A 139 -34.26 -37.30 -19.20
C ALA A 139 -33.82 -37.93 -17.87
N ILE A 140 -34.08 -37.24 -16.77
CA ILE A 140 -33.89 -37.71 -15.39
C ILE A 140 -35.28 -37.89 -14.77
N ALA A 141 -35.59 -39.10 -14.30
CA ALA A 141 -36.88 -39.41 -13.71
C ALA A 141 -37.14 -38.63 -12.41
N ASP A 142 -38.40 -38.31 -12.14
CA ASP A 142 -38.84 -37.46 -11.01
C ASP A 142 -38.37 -37.94 -9.64
N GLU A 143 -38.28 -39.26 -9.43
CA GLU A 143 -37.74 -39.85 -8.19
C GLU A 143 -36.25 -39.56 -7.97
N ASN A 144 -35.50 -39.27 -9.03
CA ASN A 144 -34.07 -38.96 -8.98
C ASN A 144 -33.79 -37.45 -8.94
N ILE A 145 -34.83 -36.61 -8.98
CA ILE A 145 -34.73 -35.17 -8.80
C ILE A 145 -34.60 -34.89 -7.30
N VAL A 146 -33.35 -34.92 -6.82
CA VAL A 146 -32.98 -34.77 -5.41
C VAL A 146 -32.02 -33.60 -5.23
N PHE A 147 -32.37 -32.72 -4.29
CA PHE A 147 -31.60 -31.56 -3.89
C PHE A 147 -30.95 -31.79 -2.52
N GLU A 148 -29.83 -31.13 -2.27
CA GLU A 148 -29.11 -31.22 -0.99
C GLU A 148 -29.56 -30.13 0.01
N ARG A 149 -29.99 -28.96 -0.49
CA ARG A 149 -30.24 -27.76 0.33
C ARG A 149 -31.60 -27.11 0.08
N ILE A 150 -32.18 -27.29 -1.10
CA ILE A 150 -33.52 -26.78 -1.45
C ILE A 150 -34.55 -27.92 -1.45
N GLU A 151 -35.84 -27.60 -1.34
CA GLU A 151 -36.89 -28.64 -1.26
C GLU A 151 -38.07 -28.39 -2.21
N ASN A 152 -38.69 -27.21 -2.12
CA ASN A 152 -40.01 -26.97 -2.71
C ASN A 152 -39.99 -26.28 -4.09
N HIS A 153 -38.95 -25.52 -4.37
CA HIS A 153 -38.77 -24.79 -5.62
C HIS A 153 -37.29 -24.48 -5.83
N GLY A 154 -36.91 -24.25 -7.09
CA GLY A 154 -35.56 -23.85 -7.46
C GLY A 154 -34.92 -24.80 -8.47
N SER A 155 -33.61 -24.67 -8.66
CA SER A 155 -32.86 -25.47 -9.62
C SER A 155 -31.52 -25.94 -9.06
N ALA A 156 -31.00 -27.02 -9.64
CA ALA A 156 -29.65 -27.50 -9.38
C ALA A 156 -28.94 -27.84 -10.69
N ILE A 157 -27.70 -27.37 -10.79
CA ILE A 157 -26.77 -27.66 -11.87
C ILE A 157 -25.63 -28.49 -11.29
N ILE A 158 -25.55 -29.76 -11.68
CA ILE A 158 -24.60 -30.73 -11.12
C ILE A 158 -23.55 -31.07 -12.16
N MET A 159 -22.36 -30.51 -12.01
CA MET A 159 -21.20 -30.76 -12.88
C MET A 159 -20.52 -32.06 -12.45
N ARG A 160 -20.80 -33.17 -13.16
CA ARG A 160 -20.28 -34.51 -12.85
C ARG A 160 -18.83 -34.66 -13.31
N ASN A 161 -18.01 -35.34 -12.52
CA ASN A 161 -16.60 -35.61 -12.83
C ASN A 161 -15.85 -34.36 -13.36
N PRO A 162 -15.86 -33.25 -12.62
CA PRO A 162 -15.37 -31.98 -13.14
C PRO A 162 -13.87 -32.03 -13.41
N GLN A 163 -13.49 -31.51 -14.58
CA GLN A 163 -12.11 -31.43 -15.08
C GLN A 163 -11.24 -30.51 -14.22
N TYR A 164 -11.87 -29.53 -13.56
CA TYR A 164 -11.24 -28.59 -12.64
C TYR A 164 -11.94 -28.63 -11.29
N ARG A 165 -11.20 -28.39 -10.20
CA ARG A 165 -11.75 -28.38 -8.83
C ARG A 165 -11.63 -26.99 -8.23
N LEU A 166 -12.54 -26.67 -7.31
CA LEU A 166 -12.43 -25.46 -6.49
C LEU A 166 -11.20 -25.51 -5.59
N HIS A 167 -10.68 -24.33 -5.21
CA HIS A 167 -9.52 -24.24 -4.34
C HIS A 167 -9.70 -25.05 -3.03
N LYS A 168 -8.62 -25.59 -2.49
CA LYS A 168 -8.63 -26.50 -1.32
C LYS A 168 -9.19 -25.88 -0.03
N THR A 169 -9.15 -24.56 0.11
CA THR A 169 -9.69 -23.82 1.26
C THR A 169 -10.93 -23.04 0.89
N LEU A 170 -11.98 -23.11 1.73
CA LEU A 170 -13.20 -22.31 1.55
C LEU A 170 -12.94 -20.80 1.61
N ALA A 171 -11.94 -20.36 2.37
CA ALA A 171 -11.54 -18.96 2.44
C ALA A 171 -11.07 -18.42 1.08
N ALA A 172 -10.28 -19.19 0.32
CA ALA A 172 -9.86 -18.78 -1.01
C ALA A 172 -11.01 -18.82 -2.02
N VAL A 173 -11.88 -19.83 -1.94
CA VAL A 173 -13.10 -19.91 -2.77
C VAL A 173 -13.97 -18.69 -2.53
N LYS A 174 -14.22 -18.33 -1.27
CA LYS A 174 -14.94 -17.10 -0.89
C LYS A 174 -14.28 -15.85 -1.47
N ARG A 175 -12.96 -15.69 -1.33
CA ARG A 175 -12.23 -14.53 -1.89
C ARG A 175 -12.36 -14.46 -3.42
N ASN A 176 -12.21 -15.59 -4.11
CA ASN A 176 -12.30 -15.64 -5.57
C ASN A 176 -13.72 -15.37 -6.06
N ILE A 177 -14.76 -15.89 -5.41
CA ILE A 177 -16.16 -15.59 -5.72
C ILE A 177 -16.45 -14.10 -5.50
N LEU A 178 -16.01 -13.53 -4.37
CA LEU A 178 -16.22 -12.11 -4.08
C LEU A 178 -15.56 -11.18 -5.11
N LYS A 179 -14.41 -11.61 -5.67
CA LYS A 179 -13.72 -10.87 -6.72
C LYS A 179 -14.52 -10.80 -8.02
N ILE A 180 -15.30 -11.84 -8.35
CA ILE A 180 -16.03 -11.94 -9.62
C ILE A 180 -17.52 -11.63 -9.52
N PHE A 181 -18.11 -11.78 -8.33
CA PHE A 181 -19.53 -11.59 -8.05
C PHE A 181 -19.71 -10.84 -6.73
N PRO A 182 -19.54 -9.51 -6.74
CA PRO A 182 -19.66 -8.67 -5.55
C PRO A 182 -21.10 -8.37 -5.14
N LEU A 183 -22.10 -8.70 -5.97
CA LEU A 183 -23.51 -8.42 -5.72
C LEU A 183 -24.12 -9.42 -4.72
N VAL A 184 -23.70 -9.33 -3.47
CA VAL A 184 -24.14 -10.22 -2.39
C VAL A 184 -24.56 -9.39 -1.18
N ASP A 185 -25.79 -9.59 -0.74
CA ASP A 185 -26.39 -8.88 0.38
C ASP A 185 -27.33 -9.80 1.19
N ALA A 186 -28.08 -9.23 2.14
CA ALA A 186 -29.03 -9.98 2.95
C ALA A 186 -30.17 -10.64 2.14
N ASN A 187 -30.44 -10.18 0.92
CA ASN A 187 -31.48 -10.65 0.01
C ASN A 187 -30.97 -11.58 -1.10
N PHE A 188 -29.65 -11.72 -1.26
CA PHE A 188 -29.01 -12.66 -2.17
C PHE A 188 -27.69 -13.15 -1.56
N ARG A 189 -27.69 -14.36 -0.99
CA ARG A 189 -26.55 -14.95 -0.27
C ARG A 189 -25.96 -16.13 -1.01
N ILE A 190 -24.65 -16.30 -0.87
CA ILE A 190 -23.91 -17.43 -1.44
C ILE A 190 -23.32 -18.26 -0.30
N HIS A 191 -23.63 -19.54 -0.30
CA HIS A 191 -23.12 -20.54 0.64
C HIS A 191 -22.14 -21.45 -0.11
N VAL A 192 -20.91 -21.58 0.40
CA VAL A 192 -19.94 -22.52 -0.15
C VAL A 192 -19.73 -23.65 0.85
N ILE A 193 -19.96 -24.88 0.40
CA ILE A 193 -20.01 -26.07 1.25
C ILE A 193 -18.98 -27.10 0.75
N ARG A 194 -18.22 -27.69 1.68
CA ARG A 194 -17.33 -28.83 1.41
C ARG A 194 -17.34 -29.79 2.59
N GLY A 195 -17.96 -30.95 2.42
CA GLY A 195 -18.17 -31.89 3.52
C GLY A 195 -18.95 -31.21 4.64
N ALA A 196 -18.38 -31.17 5.85
CA ALA A 196 -18.98 -30.49 7.00
C ALA A 196 -18.68 -28.99 7.08
N GLU A 197 -17.73 -28.49 6.29
CA GLU A 197 -17.35 -27.07 6.32
C GLU A 197 -18.33 -26.24 5.48
N THR A 198 -18.72 -25.08 5.99
CA THR A 198 -19.57 -24.12 5.28
C THR A 198 -19.07 -22.71 5.52
N VAL A 199 -19.04 -21.90 4.47
CA VAL A 199 -18.84 -20.44 4.58
C VAL A 199 -19.96 -19.72 3.85
N THR A 200 -20.50 -18.68 4.50
CA THR A 200 -21.53 -17.81 3.91
C THR A 200 -20.91 -16.48 3.49
N ILE A 201 -21.38 -15.99 2.36
CA ILE A 201 -21.10 -14.68 1.80
C ILE A 201 -22.42 -13.90 1.85
N GLU A 202 -22.47 -12.82 2.62
CA GLU A 202 -23.69 -12.03 2.88
C GLU A 202 -23.46 -10.52 3.06
N ASP A 203 -22.20 -10.05 2.99
CA ASP A 203 -21.82 -8.63 3.07
C ASP A 203 -20.44 -8.43 2.40
N PHE A 204 -20.45 -8.18 1.09
CA PHE A 204 -19.22 -7.94 0.32
C PHE A 204 -18.55 -6.62 0.72
N ASP A 205 -19.36 -5.56 0.78
CA ASP A 205 -18.89 -4.19 1.01
C ASP A 205 -18.12 -4.07 2.32
N ARG A 206 -18.64 -4.60 3.42
CA ARG A 206 -17.93 -4.57 4.71
C ARG A 206 -16.62 -5.36 4.67
N SER A 207 -16.60 -6.49 3.97
CA SER A 207 -15.40 -7.33 3.88
C SER A 207 -14.28 -6.61 3.17
N ILE A 208 -14.55 -5.95 2.04
CA ILE A 208 -13.50 -5.30 1.25
C ILE A 208 -13.11 -3.94 1.84
N MET A 209 -14.10 -3.12 2.24
CA MET A 209 -13.85 -1.78 2.79
C MET A 209 -13.07 -1.83 4.10
N GLY A 210 -13.28 -2.86 4.92
CA GLY A 210 -12.53 -3.11 6.16
C GLY A 210 -11.01 -3.31 5.95
N GLU A 211 -10.58 -3.64 4.73
CA GLU A 211 -9.17 -3.89 4.40
C GLU A 211 -8.46 -2.67 3.77
N LEU A 212 -9.21 -1.61 3.47
CA LEU A 212 -8.70 -0.43 2.78
C LEU A 212 -8.13 0.62 3.75
N SER A 213 -7.16 1.39 3.26
CA SER A 213 -6.63 2.60 3.89
C SER A 213 -7.08 3.89 3.21
N THR A 214 -7.43 3.80 1.92
CA THR A 214 -7.88 4.94 1.11
C THR A 214 -9.03 4.51 0.22
N LEU A 215 -9.91 5.44 -0.11
CA LEU A 215 -11.09 5.19 -0.93
C LEU A 215 -11.52 6.47 -1.68
N ILE A 216 -11.93 6.31 -2.93
CA ILE A 216 -12.70 7.27 -3.69
C ILE A 216 -13.97 6.56 -4.16
N THR A 217 -15.14 7.06 -3.80
CA THR A 217 -16.43 6.57 -4.31
C THR A 217 -16.98 7.55 -5.33
N LEU A 218 -17.58 7.04 -6.40
CA LEU A 218 -18.19 7.80 -7.49
C LEU A 218 -19.71 7.59 -7.48
N GLY A 219 -20.44 8.66 -7.19
CA GLY A 219 -21.91 8.71 -7.16
C GLY A 219 -22.54 8.31 -5.83
N ASP A 220 -23.75 8.83 -5.60
CA ASP A 220 -24.47 8.72 -4.32
C ASP A 220 -24.71 7.27 -3.87
N LYS A 221 -24.88 6.35 -4.81
CA LYS A 221 -25.05 4.91 -4.55
C LYS A 221 -23.89 4.33 -3.74
N PHE A 222 -22.66 4.79 -3.99
CA PHE A 222 -21.44 4.24 -3.40
C PHE A 222 -20.91 5.08 -2.23
N ALA A 223 -21.40 6.30 -2.04
CA ALA A 223 -20.98 7.19 -0.95
C ALA A 223 -21.05 6.54 0.46
N PRO A 224 -22.05 5.70 0.81
CA PRO A 224 -22.10 5.02 2.11
C PRO A 224 -20.89 4.12 2.41
N LEU A 225 -20.18 3.62 1.38
CA LEU A 225 -19.00 2.77 1.54
C LEU A 225 -17.86 3.49 2.27
N CYS A 226 -17.80 4.82 2.16
CA CYS A 226 -16.85 5.65 2.90
C CYS A 226 -16.93 5.44 4.41
N ALA A 227 -18.09 5.10 4.97
CA ALA A 227 -18.25 4.86 6.41
C ALA A 227 -17.71 3.49 6.85
N LEU A 228 -17.55 2.54 5.92
CA LEU A 228 -17.09 1.18 6.21
C LEU A 228 -15.55 1.07 6.27
N VAL A 229 -14.84 2.05 5.73
CA VAL A 229 -13.37 2.09 5.77
C VAL A 229 -12.88 2.48 7.18
N PRO A 230 -12.01 1.66 7.82
CA PRO A 230 -11.56 1.90 9.19
C PRO A 230 -10.93 3.28 9.38
N ASP A 231 -11.40 4.01 10.39
CA ASP A 231 -10.88 5.35 10.71
C ASP A 231 -9.58 5.28 11.52
N SER A 232 -8.49 4.97 10.82
CA SER A 232 -7.16 4.88 11.45
C SER A 232 -6.58 6.25 11.79
N HIS A 233 -6.99 7.32 11.08
CA HIS A 233 -6.45 8.67 11.24
C HIS A 233 -7.57 9.74 11.15
N PRO A 234 -8.38 9.91 12.23
CA PRO A 234 -9.58 10.76 12.18
C PRO A 234 -9.33 12.20 11.74
N GLY A 235 -8.21 12.80 12.16
CA GLY A 235 -7.85 14.18 11.82
C GLY A 235 -7.43 14.40 10.36
N ARG A 236 -7.21 13.32 9.59
CA ARG A 236 -6.80 13.38 8.18
C ARG A 236 -7.67 12.49 7.29
N ARG A 237 -8.87 12.11 7.74
CA ARG A 237 -9.76 11.20 7.03
C ARG A 237 -10.11 11.68 5.62
N THR A 238 -10.34 12.98 5.46
CA THR A 238 -10.67 13.62 4.17
C THR A 238 -9.54 13.53 3.15
N ASP A 239 -8.29 13.44 3.60
CA ASP A 239 -7.14 13.27 2.72
C ASP A 239 -7.13 11.85 2.13
N LEU A 240 -7.65 10.88 2.87
CA LEU A 240 -7.59 9.45 2.54
C LEU A 240 -8.87 8.92 1.87
N ILE A 241 -10.02 9.52 2.19
CA ILE A 241 -11.34 9.07 1.77
C ILE A 241 -12.09 10.23 1.13
N ALA A 242 -12.63 10.03 -0.06
CA ALA A 242 -13.44 11.01 -0.77
C ALA A 242 -14.70 10.37 -1.35
N ALA A 243 -15.82 11.09 -1.26
CA ALA A 243 -17.04 10.78 -1.99
C ALA A 243 -17.24 11.85 -3.05
N GLU A 244 -17.26 11.44 -4.31
CA GLU A 244 -17.32 12.31 -5.48
C GLU A 244 -18.58 12.02 -6.29
N ALA A 245 -18.97 12.98 -7.13
CA ALA A 245 -20.05 12.76 -8.07
C ALA A 245 -19.66 11.69 -9.10
N LYS A 246 -20.67 11.09 -9.74
CA LYS A 246 -20.45 10.19 -10.87
C LYS A 246 -19.74 10.94 -12.01
N LYS A 247 -18.80 10.29 -12.68
CA LYS A 247 -18.17 10.87 -13.88
C LYS A 247 -19.14 10.74 -15.04
N VAL A 248 -19.35 11.83 -15.77
CA VAL A 248 -20.21 11.88 -16.96
C VAL A 248 -19.37 12.34 -18.15
N MET A 249 -19.42 11.57 -19.23
CA MET A 249 -18.69 11.85 -20.47
C MET A 249 -19.64 11.71 -21.67
N PRO A 250 -19.81 12.75 -22.51
CA PRO A 250 -20.60 12.62 -23.72
C PRO A 250 -19.89 11.74 -24.74
N ILE A 251 -20.61 10.82 -25.37
CA ILE A 251 -20.11 9.95 -26.45
C ILE A 251 -21.12 9.94 -27.59
N THR A 252 -20.63 10.20 -28.80
CA THR A 252 -21.43 10.05 -30.02
C THR A 252 -21.12 8.72 -30.67
N MET A 253 -22.14 7.89 -30.90
CA MET A 253 -21.97 6.62 -31.59
C MET A 253 -23.24 6.15 -32.31
N LYS A 254 -23.07 5.21 -33.24
CA LYS A 254 -24.18 4.60 -33.97
C LYS A 254 -24.86 3.53 -33.13
N ALA A 255 -26.18 3.61 -33.03
CA ALA A 255 -27.03 2.56 -32.51
C ALA A 255 -27.13 1.39 -33.51
N SER A 256 -27.77 0.30 -33.07
CA SER A 256 -27.90 -0.93 -33.85
C SER A 256 -28.76 -0.78 -35.11
N ASP A 257 -29.58 0.26 -35.19
CA ASP A 257 -30.34 0.65 -36.38
C ASP A 257 -29.52 1.48 -37.39
N GLY A 258 -28.26 1.81 -37.05
CA GLY A 258 -27.34 2.59 -37.86
C GLY A 258 -27.45 4.11 -37.68
N GLN A 259 -28.40 4.61 -36.87
CA GLN A 259 -28.56 6.03 -36.56
C GLN A 259 -27.55 6.46 -35.51
N GLU A 260 -27.07 7.69 -35.63
CA GLU A 260 -26.08 8.27 -34.72
C GLU A 260 -26.79 9.07 -33.62
N HIS A 261 -26.43 8.79 -32.38
CA HIS A 261 -27.00 9.44 -31.20
C HIS A 261 -25.88 9.87 -30.25
N GLU A 262 -26.17 10.92 -29.47
CA GLU A 262 -25.33 11.33 -28.35
C GLU A 262 -25.80 10.64 -27.07
N TYR A 263 -24.87 10.00 -26.38
CA TYR A 263 -25.08 9.26 -25.16
C TYR A 263 -24.30 9.89 -24.00
N SER A 264 -24.89 9.85 -22.83
CA SER A 264 -24.22 10.18 -21.58
C SER A 264 -23.58 8.91 -21.01
N LEU A 265 -22.27 8.75 -21.16
CA LEU A 265 -21.54 7.67 -20.50
C LEU A 265 -21.29 8.06 -19.05
N GLU A 266 -21.89 7.30 -18.14
CA GLU A 266 -21.74 7.48 -16.70
C GLU A 266 -20.82 6.41 -16.11
N VAL A 267 -19.83 6.83 -15.31
CA VAL A 267 -18.97 5.95 -14.52
C VAL A 267 -19.28 6.17 -13.05
N LEU A 268 -19.76 5.10 -12.41
CA LEU A 268 -20.06 5.01 -10.98
C LEU A 268 -19.15 3.95 -10.34
N GLY A 269 -19.11 3.88 -9.02
CA GLY A 269 -18.42 2.80 -8.31
C GLY A 269 -17.44 3.30 -7.27
N TRP A 270 -16.32 2.60 -7.12
CA TRP A 270 -15.30 2.96 -6.15
C TRP A 270 -13.91 2.44 -6.53
N ILE A 271 -12.87 3.12 -6.04
CA ILE A 271 -11.48 2.70 -6.13
C ILE A 271 -10.80 2.95 -4.78
N GLY A 272 -9.94 2.04 -4.33
CA GLY A 272 -9.29 2.10 -3.04
C GLY A 272 -7.89 1.51 -3.05
N THR A 273 -7.18 1.70 -1.94
CA THR A 273 -5.93 0.97 -1.70
C THR A 273 -5.95 0.19 -0.40
N TYR A 274 -5.44 -1.04 -0.43
CA TYR A 274 -5.30 -1.86 0.77
C TYR A 274 -4.33 -1.24 1.78
N LYS A 275 -4.64 -1.41 3.06
CA LYS A 275 -3.71 -1.06 4.16
C LYS A 275 -2.37 -1.80 4.02
N THR A 276 -2.41 -3.09 3.70
CA THR A 276 -1.24 -3.95 3.50
C THR A 276 -1.48 -5.05 2.47
N THR A 277 -0.41 -5.46 1.79
CA THR A 277 -0.36 -6.62 0.89
C THR A 277 0.27 -7.86 1.55
N ARG A 278 0.70 -7.76 2.81
CA ARG A 278 1.30 -8.88 3.55
C ARG A 278 0.28 -10.01 3.70
N GLY A 279 0.68 -11.23 3.37
CA GLY A 279 -0.18 -12.42 3.41
C GLY A 279 -1.04 -12.64 2.16
N ARG A 280 -1.18 -11.66 1.27
CA ARG A 280 -1.94 -11.79 0.02
C ARG A 280 -1.17 -12.56 -1.07
N LYS A 281 0.14 -12.33 -1.17
CA LYS A 281 1.05 -13.08 -2.06
C LYS A 281 1.41 -14.50 -1.57
N ALA A 282 0.87 -14.95 -0.43
CA ALA A 282 1.27 -16.21 0.18
C ALA A 282 0.62 -17.45 -0.47
N GLU A 283 -0.48 -17.26 -1.20
CA GLU A 283 -1.19 -18.33 -1.90
C GLU A 283 -1.25 -18.01 -3.40
N MET A 284 -0.98 -18.99 -4.28
CA MET A 284 -1.28 -18.83 -5.71
C MET A 284 -2.81 -18.80 -5.86
N THR A 285 -3.37 -17.60 -6.01
CA THR A 285 -4.79 -17.41 -6.28
C THR A 285 -5.04 -17.32 -7.78
N ASP A 286 -6.23 -17.78 -8.21
CA ASP A 286 -6.71 -17.70 -9.59
C ASP A 286 -6.79 -16.27 -10.14
N PHE A 287 -6.96 -15.30 -9.25
CA PHE A 287 -7.09 -13.88 -9.59
C PHE A 287 -6.07 -13.06 -8.82
N PRO A 288 -5.42 -12.06 -9.44
CA PRO A 288 -4.58 -11.11 -8.71
C PRO A 288 -5.37 -10.39 -7.62
N ASP A 289 -4.68 -9.94 -6.57
CA ASP A 289 -5.30 -9.20 -5.47
C ASP A 289 -5.49 -7.72 -5.79
N ASN A 290 -4.65 -7.17 -6.66
CA ASN A 290 -4.79 -5.82 -7.19
C ASN A 290 -5.52 -5.86 -8.53
N PHE A 291 -6.65 -5.18 -8.61
CA PHE A 291 -7.49 -5.17 -9.80
C PHE A 291 -8.37 -3.93 -9.88
N ILE A 292 -8.79 -3.57 -11.08
CA ILE A 292 -9.92 -2.66 -11.29
C ILE A 292 -10.91 -3.40 -12.17
N SER A 293 -12.08 -3.69 -11.63
CA SER A 293 -13.12 -4.46 -12.31
C SER A 293 -14.16 -3.54 -12.95
N LEU A 294 -14.69 -3.96 -14.09
CA LEU A 294 -15.76 -3.27 -14.82
C LEU A 294 -17.05 -4.08 -14.81
N PHE A 295 -18.11 -3.42 -14.40
CA PHE A 295 -19.47 -3.94 -14.31
C PHE A 295 -20.41 -3.15 -15.20
N ALA A 296 -21.42 -3.84 -15.72
CA ALA A 296 -22.54 -3.22 -16.42
C ALA A 296 -23.82 -4.01 -16.07
N ASN A 297 -24.88 -3.30 -15.66
CA ASN A 297 -26.10 -3.90 -15.11
C ASN A 297 -25.82 -4.93 -14.02
N GLU A 298 -24.93 -4.59 -13.07
CA GLU A 298 -24.48 -5.46 -11.97
C GLU A 298 -23.75 -6.75 -12.38
N LYS A 299 -23.52 -6.97 -13.69
CA LYS A 299 -22.77 -8.10 -14.22
C LYS A 299 -21.32 -7.69 -14.47
N MET A 300 -20.38 -8.52 -14.00
CA MET A 300 -18.97 -8.36 -14.36
C MET A 300 -18.79 -8.61 -15.86
N GLY A 301 -18.24 -7.63 -16.58
CA GLY A 301 -17.78 -7.85 -17.95
C GLY A 301 -16.27 -8.00 -18.06
N GLU A 302 -15.50 -7.28 -17.25
CA GLU A 302 -14.05 -7.42 -17.19
C GLU A 302 -13.53 -7.43 -15.76
N PHE A 303 -12.78 -8.47 -15.39
CA PHE A 303 -12.28 -8.61 -14.02
C PHE A 303 -11.18 -7.57 -13.68
N ASN A 304 -10.25 -7.32 -14.60
CA ASN A 304 -9.10 -6.46 -14.29
C ASN A 304 -8.58 -5.66 -15.48
N ILE A 305 -8.87 -4.36 -15.49
CA ILE A 305 -8.33 -3.40 -16.47
C ILE A 305 -6.99 -2.80 -16.02
N LEU A 306 -6.52 -3.05 -14.79
CA LEU A 306 -5.29 -2.46 -14.25
C LEU A 306 -4.05 -2.71 -15.12
N PRO A 307 -3.84 -3.90 -15.73
CA PRO A 307 -2.72 -4.10 -16.67
C PRO A 307 -2.75 -3.19 -17.90
N VAL A 308 -3.94 -2.68 -18.25
CA VAL A 308 -4.16 -1.84 -19.42
C VAL A 308 -4.11 -0.35 -19.04
N VAL A 309 -4.62 0.04 -17.87
CA VAL A 309 -4.66 1.44 -17.44
C VAL A 309 -3.48 1.84 -16.55
N GLY A 310 -2.79 0.87 -15.94
CA GLY A 310 -1.67 1.07 -15.02
C GLY A 310 -0.39 1.54 -15.70
N GLN A 311 0.54 2.02 -14.88
CA GLN A 311 1.87 2.49 -15.29
C GLN A 311 2.98 1.65 -14.64
N ASN A 312 2.65 0.47 -14.10
CA ASN A 312 3.56 -0.44 -13.38
C ASN A 312 4.26 0.21 -12.18
N LYS A 313 3.61 1.20 -11.53
CA LYS A 313 4.14 1.80 -10.30
C LYS A 313 4.06 0.81 -9.15
N LEU A 314 5.05 0.86 -8.25
CA LEU A 314 5.13 -0.06 -7.11
C LEU A 314 3.90 0.05 -6.18
N ASN A 315 3.25 1.21 -6.14
CA ASN A 315 2.03 1.45 -5.36
C ASN A 315 0.75 0.85 -5.97
N GLU A 316 0.75 0.46 -7.25
CA GLU A 316 -0.40 -0.16 -7.93
C GLU A 316 -0.74 -1.54 -7.35
N VAL A 317 0.21 -2.20 -6.68
CA VAL A 317 -0.01 -3.50 -6.01
C VAL A 317 -1.03 -3.43 -4.86
N TYR A 318 -1.37 -2.22 -4.39
CA TYR A 318 -2.37 -2.01 -3.36
C TYR A 318 -3.76 -1.68 -3.93
N VAL A 319 -3.85 -1.39 -5.23
CA VAL A 319 -5.06 -0.83 -5.84
C VAL A 319 -6.11 -1.91 -6.02
N VAL A 320 -7.32 -1.62 -5.57
CA VAL A 320 -8.51 -2.42 -5.83
C VAL A 320 -9.68 -1.50 -6.17
N GLY A 321 -10.51 -1.87 -7.14
CA GLY A 321 -11.64 -1.05 -7.54
C GLY A 321 -12.71 -1.81 -8.30
N GLN A 322 -13.91 -1.24 -8.26
CA GLN A 322 -15.10 -1.72 -8.93
C GLN A 322 -15.83 -0.54 -9.55
N LEU A 323 -15.90 -0.50 -10.88
CA LEU A 323 -16.56 0.56 -11.63
C LEU A 323 -17.75 0.01 -12.40
N HIS A 324 -18.82 0.82 -12.49
CA HIS A 324 -20.08 0.48 -13.13
C HIS A 324 -20.34 1.43 -14.29
N VAL A 325 -20.59 0.86 -15.47
CA VAL A 325 -20.81 1.56 -16.74
C VAL A 325 -21.94 0.88 -17.51
N ASP A 326 -23.18 1.17 -17.13
CA ASP A 326 -24.38 0.48 -17.68
C ASP A 326 -24.56 0.69 -19.19
N LEU A 327 -23.99 1.77 -19.76
CA LEU A 327 -24.02 2.05 -21.20
C LEU A 327 -23.36 0.93 -22.03
N PHE A 328 -22.47 0.12 -21.44
CA PHE A 328 -21.85 -1.02 -22.11
C PHE A 328 -22.86 -2.11 -22.48
N GLU A 329 -23.97 -2.21 -21.74
CA GLU A 329 -25.01 -3.24 -21.92
C GLU A 329 -26.34 -2.66 -22.40
N LEU A 330 -26.35 -1.40 -22.84
CA LEU A 330 -27.56 -0.76 -23.37
C LEU A 330 -28.07 -1.50 -24.62
N THR A 331 -29.35 -1.87 -24.62
CA THR A 331 -29.92 -2.82 -25.60
C THR A 331 -29.86 -2.30 -27.04
N GLU A 332 -30.02 -1.00 -27.25
CA GLU A 332 -29.98 -0.37 -28.57
C GLU A 332 -28.58 -0.25 -29.17
N LEU A 333 -27.53 -0.37 -28.37
CA LEU A 333 -26.14 -0.24 -28.83
C LEU A 333 -25.55 -1.57 -29.28
N PRO A 334 -24.59 -1.55 -30.23
CA PRO A 334 -23.85 -2.73 -30.62
C PRO A 334 -23.16 -3.40 -29.42
N ASP A 335 -23.15 -4.72 -29.43
CA ASP A 335 -22.52 -5.54 -28.39
C ASP A 335 -20.98 -5.43 -28.46
N MET A 336 -20.39 -5.12 -27.33
CA MET A 336 -18.95 -4.92 -27.16
C MET A 336 -18.27 -5.99 -26.32
N ALA A 337 -19.02 -6.89 -25.69
CA ALA A 337 -18.42 -7.96 -24.89
C ALA A 337 -17.73 -9.00 -25.80
N LEU A 338 -16.57 -9.49 -25.37
CA LEU A 338 -15.83 -10.54 -26.08
C LEU A 338 -16.58 -11.88 -26.03
N SER A 339 -16.27 -12.79 -26.97
CA SER A 339 -16.93 -14.10 -27.08
C SER A 339 -16.69 -15.00 -25.87
N ASN A 340 -15.51 -14.92 -25.26
CA ASN A 340 -15.16 -15.59 -23.99
C ASN A 340 -15.75 -14.89 -22.75
N ARG A 341 -16.46 -13.76 -22.94
CA ARG A 341 -17.10 -12.94 -21.91
C ARG A 341 -16.15 -12.46 -20.80
N GLN A 342 -14.88 -12.31 -21.13
CA GLN A 342 -13.83 -11.82 -20.24
C GLN A 342 -13.21 -10.56 -20.85
N GLY A 343 -13.96 -9.47 -20.84
CA GLY A 343 -13.53 -8.17 -21.36
C GLY A 343 -14.39 -7.64 -22.50
N TYR A 344 -13.95 -6.48 -22.98
CA TYR A 344 -14.62 -5.71 -24.01
C TYR A 344 -13.72 -5.49 -25.23
N LYS A 345 -14.33 -5.17 -26.37
CA LYS A 345 -13.62 -4.75 -27.58
C LYS A 345 -12.79 -3.50 -27.29
N SER A 346 -11.50 -3.58 -27.56
CA SER A 346 -10.54 -2.54 -27.21
C SER A 346 -10.71 -1.24 -27.98
N ASP A 347 -11.34 -1.31 -29.14
CA ASP A 347 -11.62 -0.23 -30.11
C ASP A 347 -13.04 0.34 -29.97
N ASP A 348 -13.83 -0.12 -28.99
CA ASP A 348 -15.15 0.47 -28.73
C ASP A 348 -14.98 1.84 -28.05
N PRO A 349 -15.58 2.93 -28.59
CA PRO A 349 -15.42 4.28 -28.05
C PRO A 349 -15.81 4.40 -26.57
N ARG A 350 -16.79 3.61 -26.12
CA ARG A 350 -17.22 3.60 -24.71
C ARG A 350 -16.11 3.06 -23.80
N TYR A 351 -15.42 2.01 -24.25
CA TYR A 351 -14.34 1.39 -23.48
C TYR A 351 -13.08 2.27 -23.46
N GLU A 352 -12.74 2.90 -24.58
CA GLU A 352 -11.61 3.84 -24.67
C GLU A 352 -11.80 5.01 -23.70
N ALA A 353 -12.98 5.64 -23.70
CA ALA A 353 -13.30 6.75 -22.80
C ALA A 353 -13.15 6.37 -21.32
N VAL A 354 -13.63 5.18 -20.92
CA VAL A 354 -13.48 4.68 -19.55
C VAL A 354 -12.01 4.44 -19.22
N ARG A 355 -11.24 3.82 -20.12
CA ARG A 355 -9.81 3.55 -19.90
C ARG A 355 -9.00 4.83 -19.73
N GLU A 356 -9.27 5.84 -20.55
CA GLU A 356 -8.60 7.14 -20.46
C GLU A 356 -8.91 7.85 -19.15
N TYR A 357 -10.18 7.91 -18.75
CA TYR A 357 -10.58 8.48 -17.47
C TYR A 357 -9.92 7.76 -16.29
N VAL A 358 -9.97 6.42 -16.26
CA VAL A 358 -9.38 5.64 -15.17
C VAL A 358 -7.88 5.83 -15.11
N ARG A 359 -7.19 5.82 -16.25
CA ARG A 359 -5.72 5.98 -16.31
C ARG A 359 -5.27 7.37 -15.86
N ASN A 360 -5.90 8.42 -16.39
CA ASN A 360 -5.37 9.78 -16.30
C ASN A 360 -5.85 10.52 -15.05
N GLU A 361 -7.03 10.18 -14.54
CA GLU A 361 -7.65 10.84 -13.40
C GLU A 361 -7.71 9.88 -12.20
N LEU A 362 -8.61 8.90 -12.25
CA LEU A 362 -9.03 8.13 -11.07
C LEU A 362 -7.88 7.31 -10.44
N LEU A 363 -7.08 6.63 -11.25
CA LEU A 363 -5.92 5.87 -10.77
C LEU A 363 -4.82 6.80 -10.23
N ALA A 364 -4.61 7.95 -10.86
CA ALA A 364 -3.61 8.91 -10.41
C ALA A 364 -3.98 9.49 -9.03
N GLU A 365 -5.26 9.82 -8.83
CA GLU A 365 -5.75 10.38 -7.57
C GLU A 365 -5.70 9.38 -6.41
N ILE A 366 -6.11 8.13 -6.63
CA ILE A 366 -6.07 7.13 -5.55
C ILE A 366 -4.64 6.80 -5.13
N LEU A 367 -3.69 6.81 -6.08
CA LEU A 367 -2.28 6.61 -5.78
C LEU A 367 -1.69 7.77 -4.97
N LYS A 368 -2.09 9.02 -5.24
CA LYS A 368 -1.73 10.18 -4.42
C LYS A 368 -2.25 10.07 -2.98
N LYS A 369 -3.50 9.60 -2.82
CA LYS A 369 -4.05 9.31 -1.47
C LYS A 369 -3.25 8.21 -0.76
N ARG A 370 -2.80 7.18 -1.49
CA ARG A 370 -1.94 6.12 -0.94
C ARG A 370 -0.58 6.61 -0.49
N GLU A 371 0.05 7.50 -1.25
CA GLU A 371 1.28 8.18 -0.85
C GLU A 371 1.05 8.96 0.45
N THR A 372 -0.02 9.74 0.51
CA THR A 372 -0.42 10.50 1.70
C THR A 372 -0.61 9.59 2.93
N PHE A 373 -1.28 8.44 2.77
CA PHE A 373 -1.41 7.44 3.85
C PHE A 373 -0.05 6.94 4.33
N THR A 374 0.85 6.65 3.39
CA THR A 374 2.20 6.14 3.71
C THR A 374 3.01 7.16 4.49
N ASP A 375 2.91 8.44 4.12
CA ASP A 375 3.57 9.54 4.82
C ASP A 375 3.05 9.71 6.25
N ILE A 376 1.73 9.62 6.46
CA ILE A 376 1.11 9.67 7.80
C ILE A 376 1.64 8.52 8.67
N VAL A 377 1.60 7.29 8.16
CA VAL A 377 2.04 6.11 8.92
C VAL A 377 3.55 6.19 9.25
N ASN A 378 4.37 6.69 8.34
CA ASN A 378 5.81 6.84 8.58
C ASN A 378 6.10 7.93 9.62
N ALA A 379 5.39 9.06 9.58
CA ALA A 379 5.51 10.12 10.58
C ALA A 379 5.10 9.64 11.98
N GLU A 380 3.98 8.91 12.09
CA GLU A 380 3.53 8.34 13.37
C GLU A 380 4.52 7.31 13.93
N LYS A 381 5.08 6.45 13.07
CA LYS A 381 6.13 5.50 13.50
C LYS A 381 7.39 6.20 13.97
N LYS A 382 7.81 7.28 13.31
CA LYS A 382 8.96 8.10 13.71
C LYS A 382 8.71 8.67 15.11
N LYS A 383 7.56 9.29 15.32
CA LYS A 383 7.15 9.84 16.62
C LYS A 383 7.05 8.78 17.73
N GLN A 384 6.44 7.63 17.46
CA GLN A 384 6.37 6.54 18.44
C GLN A 384 7.75 6.00 18.81
N LYS A 385 8.66 5.90 17.83
CA LYS A 385 10.04 5.47 18.08
C LYS A 385 10.78 6.49 18.96
N GLU A 386 10.62 7.78 18.70
CA GLU A 386 11.20 8.86 19.52
C GLU A 386 10.63 8.87 20.95
N GLU A 387 9.31 8.72 21.12
CA GLU A 387 8.66 8.63 22.43
C GLU A 387 9.11 7.38 23.21
N THR A 388 9.23 6.23 22.54
CA THR A 388 9.71 4.99 23.15
C THR A 388 11.16 5.15 23.60
N GLN A 389 12.03 5.71 22.74
CA GLN A 389 13.41 6.00 23.07
C GLN A 389 13.53 6.93 24.28
N ARG A 390 12.74 8.01 24.32
CA ARG A 390 12.72 8.94 25.46
C ARG A 390 12.26 8.28 26.76
N ASN A 391 11.24 7.41 26.69
CA ASN A 391 10.74 6.68 27.85
C ASN A 391 11.76 5.65 28.36
N ASP A 392 12.46 4.98 27.45
CA ASP A 392 13.51 4.03 27.80
C ASP A 392 14.73 4.74 28.42
N GLU A 393 15.10 5.91 27.91
CA GLU A 393 16.13 6.76 28.50
C GLU A 393 15.75 7.20 29.93
N ALA A 394 14.52 7.66 30.13
CA ALA A 394 14.03 8.05 31.45
C ALA A 394 14.04 6.89 32.46
N LYS A 395 13.63 5.69 32.02
CA LYS A 395 13.69 4.47 32.84
C LYS A 395 15.12 4.08 33.18
N LEU A 396 16.02 4.11 32.19
CA LEU A 396 17.43 3.80 32.40
C LEU A 396 18.05 4.77 33.41
N ARG A 397 17.83 6.07 33.25
CA ARG A 397 18.31 7.10 34.18
C ARG A 397 17.81 6.86 35.61
N ALA A 398 16.52 6.61 35.79
CA ALA A 398 15.95 6.31 37.10
C ALA A 398 16.57 5.04 37.73
N SER A 399 16.83 4.01 36.92
CA SER A 399 17.48 2.78 37.40
C SER A 399 18.94 3.00 37.83
N VAL A 400 19.67 3.84 37.11
CA VAL A 400 21.07 4.20 37.42
C VAL A 400 21.13 5.01 38.71
N ASP A 401 20.25 6.00 38.87
CA ASP A 401 20.20 6.83 40.06
C ASP A 401 19.80 6.01 41.30
N ALA A 402 18.85 5.09 41.17
CA ALA A 402 18.48 4.16 42.24
C ALA A 402 19.63 3.21 42.61
N PHE A 403 20.34 2.67 41.62
CA PHE A 403 21.53 1.84 41.85
C PHE A 403 22.63 2.62 42.59
N ARG A 404 22.93 3.84 42.14
CA ARG A 404 23.91 4.72 42.78
C ARG A 404 23.57 4.97 44.24
N LYS A 405 22.32 5.37 44.51
CA LYS A 405 21.86 5.65 45.87
C LYS A 405 22.01 4.43 46.77
N LYS A 406 21.53 3.27 46.33
CA LYS A 406 21.61 2.02 47.08
C LYS A 406 23.06 1.57 47.33
N ALA A 407 23.91 1.63 46.31
CA ALA A 407 25.32 1.24 46.44
C ALA A 407 26.09 2.18 47.40
N SER A 408 25.81 3.49 47.36
CA SER A 408 26.39 4.45 48.30
C SER A 408 25.91 4.22 49.73
N GLU A 409 24.61 3.96 49.94
CA GLU A 409 24.04 3.65 51.25
C GLU A 409 24.65 2.36 51.85
N GLU A 410 24.68 1.26 51.09
CA GLU A 410 25.23 -0.03 51.54
C GLU A 410 26.73 0.06 51.86
N ALA A 411 27.49 0.80 51.06
CA ALA A 411 28.92 0.99 51.30
C ALA A 411 29.20 1.90 52.52
N ALA A 412 28.40 2.94 52.73
CA ALA A 412 28.49 3.77 53.93
C ALA A 412 28.18 2.97 55.21
N ASP A 413 27.15 2.12 55.18
CA ASP A 413 26.78 1.25 56.29
C ASP A 413 27.87 0.20 56.61
N ALA A 414 28.48 -0.39 55.58
CA ALA A 414 29.57 -1.35 55.75
C ALA A 414 30.84 -0.72 56.36
N LEU A 415 31.16 0.52 55.98
CA LEU A 415 32.31 1.26 56.53
C LEU A 415 32.05 1.76 57.96
N ALA A 416 30.82 2.16 58.27
CA ALA A 416 30.41 2.49 59.64
C ALA A 416 30.54 1.28 60.58
N ALA A 417 30.18 0.08 60.10
CA ALA A 417 30.37 -1.17 60.85
C ALA A 417 31.84 -1.54 61.11
N LEU A 418 32.77 -1.01 60.29
CA LEU A 418 34.23 -1.18 60.44
C LEU A 418 34.88 -0.12 61.35
N GLY A 419 34.12 0.83 61.91
CA GLY A 419 34.61 1.79 62.90
C GLY A 419 35.32 3.03 62.34
N VAL A 420 35.10 3.37 61.06
CA VAL A 420 35.68 4.55 60.42
C VAL A 420 34.89 5.82 60.81
N ASN A 421 35.56 6.77 61.47
CA ASN A 421 34.92 7.95 62.09
C ASN A 421 34.92 9.17 61.13
N VAL A 422 34.23 9.03 59.99
CA VAL A 422 34.03 10.10 58.99
C VAL A 422 32.54 10.43 58.93
N SER A 423 32.15 11.67 58.63
CA SER A 423 30.72 12.02 58.53
C SER A 423 30.05 11.28 57.38
N ARG A 424 28.78 10.92 57.57
CA ARG A 424 27.98 10.16 56.59
C ARG A 424 27.93 10.88 55.24
N GLU A 425 27.77 12.20 55.23
CA GLU A 425 27.73 12.98 54.00
C GLU A 425 29.06 12.93 53.23
N ALA A 426 30.19 13.00 53.93
CA ALA A 426 31.51 12.94 53.28
C ALA A 426 31.82 11.54 52.72
N MET A 427 31.31 10.47 53.36
CA MET A 427 31.44 9.11 52.84
C MET A 427 30.57 8.87 51.61
N GLU A 428 29.31 9.31 51.62
CA GLU A 428 28.42 9.24 50.45
C GLU A 428 29.00 9.99 49.25
N GLU A 429 29.67 11.13 49.47
CA GLU A 429 30.35 11.89 48.43
C GLU A 429 31.52 11.10 47.80
N VAL A 430 32.38 10.50 48.62
CA VAL A 430 33.55 9.73 48.14
C VAL A 430 33.12 8.47 47.38
N ILE A 431 32.10 7.76 47.87
CA ILE A 431 31.58 6.56 47.20
C ILE A 431 30.89 6.94 45.89
N SER A 432 30.08 7.99 45.89
CA SER A 432 29.46 8.52 44.66
C SER A 432 30.52 8.95 43.64
N LYS A 433 31.62 9.54 44.11
CA LYS A 433 32.77 9.91 43.26
C LYS A 433 33.45 8.68 42.67
N SER A 434 33.66 7.63 43.46
CA SER A 434 34.25 6.35 43.00
C SER A 434 33.34 5.60 42.02
N ILE A 435 32.04 5.53 42.28
CA ILE A 435 31.05 4.94 41.35
C ILE A 435 31.04 5.76 40.04
N ASN A 436 31.13 7.09 40.11
CA ASN A 436 31.24 7.93 38.91
C ASN A 436 32.54 7.68 38.13
N THR A 437 33.65 7.40 38.83
CA THR A 437 34.94 7.06 38.21
C THR A 437 34.90 5.68 37.53
N ASN A 438 34.21 4.69 38.12
CA ASN A 438 34.12 3.32 37.61
C ASN A 438 32.86 3.05 36.75
N SER A 439 31.98 4.03 36.61
CA SER A 439 30.78 3.99 35.77
C SER A 439 31.01 3.60 34.30
N PRO A 440 32.18 3.84 33.67
CA PRO A 440 32.48 3.34 32.31
C PRO A 440 32.55 1.81 32.22
N ASP A 441 33.09 1.13 33.25
CA ASP A 441 33.33 -0.32 33.25
C ASP A 441 32.05 -1.14 33.47
N LEU A 442 30.99 -0.52 34.02
CA LEU A 442 29.66 -1.12 34.21
C LEU A 442 28.79 -1.09 32.96
N GLY A 443 29.25 -0.51 31.83
CA GLY A 443 28.47 -0.40 30.59
C GLY A 443 27.26 0.55 30.66
N LEU A 444 26.99 1.15 31.83
CA LEU A 444 25.83 2.02 32.07
C LEU A 444 25.91 3.37 31.35
N LYS A 445 27.12 3.85 30.99
CA LYS A 445 27.32 5.09 30.21
C LYS A 445 27.19 4.89 28.70
N ALA A 446 27.44 3.68 28.18
CA ALA A 446 27.45 3.42 26.74
C ALA A 446 26.07 3.57 26.07
N ALA A 447 24.98 3.31 26.78
CA ALA A 447 23.62 3.41 26.24
C ALA A 447 23.07 4.86 26.17
N VAL A 448 23.62 5.79 26.97
CA VAL A 448 23.25 7.22 26.95
C VAL A 448 24.20 8.01 26.06
N ASP A 449 25.50 7.65 26.04
CA ASP A 449 26.51 8.34 25.23
C ASP A 449 26.47 7.98 23.73
N SER A 450 25.83 6.88 23.32
CA SER A 450 25.75 6.50 21.90
C SER A 450 24.86 7.40 21.03
N GLN A 451 24.21 8.42 21.63
CA GLN A 451 23.26 9.32 20.95
C GLN A 451 23.72 10.79 20.92
N LYS A 452 24.90 11.11 21.45
CA LYS A 452 25.42 12.49 21.44
C LYS A 452 26.22 12.77 20.17
N LYS A 453 25.94 13.91 19.53
CA LYS A 453 26.76 14.47 18.44
C LYS A 453 28.21 14.61 18.94
N LYS A 454 29.19 14.22 18.13
CA LYS A 454 30.62 14.25 18.46
C LYS A 454 31.39 15.39 17.79
N VAL A 455 30.87 15.89 16.65
CA VAL A 455 31.46 17.01 15.91
C VAL A 455 30.44 18.14 15.83
N LEU A 456 30.84 19.36 16.19
CA LEU A 456 30.06 20.58 15.89
C LEU A 456 30.76 21.34 14.76
N ILE A 457 30.02 21.64 13.70
CA ILE A 457 30.40 22.70 12.77
C ILE A 457 29.80 23.98 13.32
N SER A 458 30.64 24.97 13.62
CA SER A 458 30.25 26.29 14.12
C SER A 458 30.39 27.29 12.98
N GLN A 459 29.26 27.85 12.54
CA GLN A 459 29.19 28.68 11.34
C GLN A 459 28.15 29.78 11.42
N THR A 460 28.21 30.69 10.45
CA THR A 460 27.14 31.66 10.18
C THR A 460 26.34 31.24 8.96
N TYR A 461 25.09 31.70 8.86
CA TYR A 461 24.22 31.38 7.71
C TYR A 461 24.84 31.79 6.36
N PRO A 462 25.46 32.98 6.20
CA PRO A 462 26.18 33.33 4.97
C PRO A 462 27.37 32.42 4.63
N ASP A 463 27.91 31.68 5.59
CA ASP A 463 29.05 30.78 5.41
C ASP A 463 28.64 29.31 5.18
N LYS A 464 27.34 29.06 4.96
CA LYS A 464 26.77 27.72 4.69
C LYS A 464 27.53 26.98 3.59
N ALA A 465 27.81 27.64 2.46
CA ALA A 465 28.49 27.00 1.33
C ALA A 465 29.86 26.40 1.71
N PHE A 466 30.60 27.05 2.61
CA PHE A 466 31.89 26.52 3.06
C PHE A 466 31.72 25.42 4.11
N SER A 467 30.72 25.57 4.97
CA SER A 467 30.36 24.58 6.00
C SER A 467 29.85 23.27 5.38
N ASP A 468 29.11 23.37 4.26
CA ASP A 468 28.66 22.22 3.47
C ASP A 468 29.84 21.41 2.90
N ILE A 469 30.93 22.07 2.49
CA ILE A 469 32.16 21.40 2.01
C ILE A 469 32.81 20.62 3.17
N ILE A 470 32.90 21.22 4.36
CA ILE A 470 33.43 20.55 5.56
C ILE A 470 32.57 19.34 5.91
N TYR A 471 31.24 19.50 5.93
CA TYR A 471 30.31 18.41 6.19
C TYR A 471 30.48 17.25 5.20
N GLN A 472 30.50 17.54 3.89
CA GLN A 472 30.66 16.53 2.85
C GLN A 472 32.01 15.80 2.96
N MET A 473 33.08 16.51 3.32
CA MET A 473 34.40 15.90 3.55
C MET A 473 34.44 15.01 4.80
N LEU A 474 33.71 15.35 5.87
CA LEU A 474 33.57 14.47 7.04
C LEU A 474 32.82 13.18 6.66
N VAL A 475 31.67 13.30 5.98
CA VAL A 475 30.87 12.15 5.54
C VAL A 475 31.66 11.27 4.56
N PHE A 476 32.44 11.86 3.66
CA PHE A 476 33.33 11.14 2.76
C PHE A 476 34.40 10.32 3.50
N ASN A 477 34.81 10.77 4.69
CA ASN A 477 35.70 10.05 5.61
C ASN A 477 34.92 9.21 6.64
N ASP A 478 33.77 8.66 6.23
CA ASP A 478 32.95 7.73 7.00
C ASP A 478 32.53 8.25 8.40
N VAL A 479 32.50 9.57 8.61
CA VAL A 479 31.92 10.17 9.82
C VAL A 479 30.38 10.15 9.67
N PRO A 480 29.64 9.48 10.57
CA PRO A 480 28.18 9.43 10.47
C PRO A 480 27.55 10.82 10.58
N SER A 481 26.57 11.14 9.74
CA SER A 481 25.77 12.37 9.87
C SER A 481 25.07 12.47 11.22
N ASP A 482 24.71 11.32 11.80
CA ASP A 482 24.17 11.22 13.16
C ASP A 482 25.15 11.69 14.25
N ASP A 483 26.45 11.77 13.98
CA ASP A 483 27.47 12.26 14.91
C ASP A 483 27.86 13.73 14.66
N ILE A 484 27.31 14.38 13.64
CA ILE A 484 27.62 15.77 13.27
C ILE A 484 26.45 16.70 13.67
N LEU A 485 26.77 17.79 14.36
CA LEU A 485 25.88 18.90 14.63
C LEU A 485 26.21 20.04 13.66
N TYR A 486 25.27 20.35 12.77
CA TYR A 486 25.38 21.41 11.78
C TYR A 486 24.00 22.06 11.59
N THR A 487 23.78 23.15 12.30
CA THR A 487 22.44 23.71 12.60
C THR A 487 21.62 24.15 11.39
N ASN A 488 22.26 24.52 10.28
CA ASN A 488 21.61 24.87 9.01
C ASN A 488 21.97 23.91 7.86
N CYS A 489 22.36 22.66 8.16
CA CYS A 489 22.55 21.60 7.16
C CYS A 489 21.26 21.34 6.38
N ASP A 490 21.31 20.90 5.13
CA ASP A 490 20.11 20.47 4.40
C ASP A 490 19.58 19.11 4.90
N ASP A 491 20.46 18.29 5.49
CA ASP A 491 20.12 17.03 6.15
C ASP A 491 19.55 17.29 7.55
N GLU A 492 18.29 16.91 7.78
CA GLU A 492 17.61 17.10 9.05
C GLU A 492 18.31 16.41 10.23
N VAL A 493 19.01 15.30 9.95
CA VAL A 493 19.69 14.47 10.94
C VAL A 493 20.79 15.26 11.67
N CYS A 494 21.42 16.22 10.98
CA CYS A 494 22.51 17.03 11.52
C CYS A 494 22.01 18.24 12.33
N ARG A 495 20.71 18.56 12.30
CA ARG A 495 20.16 19.75 12.94
C ARG A 495 19.83 19.49 14.41
N VAL A 496 19.57 20.57 15.16
CA VAL A 496 18.99 20.46 16.50
C VAL A 496 17.57 19.86 16.37
N PRO A 497 17.21 18.84 17.17
CA PRO A 497 15.89 18.22 17.11
C PRO A 497 14.74 19.22 17.26
N GLU A 498 13.67 19.00 16.51
CA GLU A 498 12.47 19.87 16.54
C GLU A 498 11.87 19.93 17.95
N GLY A 499 11.50 21.13 18.41
CA GLY A 499 10.97 21.38 19.76
C GLY A 499 12.03 21.64 20.83
N ARG A 500 13.33 21.61 20.50
CA ARG A 500 14.41 22.07 21.39
C ARG A 500 14.93 23.45 20.98
N SER A 501 15.26 24.26 21.97
CA SER A 501 15.98 25.51 21.78
C SER A 501 17.43 25.24 21.38
N VAL A 502 17.90 25.87 20.31
CA VAL A 502 19.29 25.73 19.80
C VAL A 502 20.30 26.07 20.90
N TYR A 503 20.04 27.14 21.67
CA TYR A 503 20.95 27.57 22.73
C TYR A 503 20.97 26.60 23.92
N ASP A 504 19.83 25.99 24.27
CA ASP A 504 19.79 25.00 25.35
C ASP A 504 20.52 23.72 24.94
N TYR A 505 20.34 23.28 23.69
CA TYR A 505 21.06 22.12 23.15
C TYR A 505 22.57 22.36 23.09
N LEU A 506 23.00 23.54 22.64
CA LEU A 506 24.42 23.92 22.64
C LEU A 506 24.96 24.03 24.07
N ARG A 507 24.18 24.56 25.03
CA ARG A 507 24.60 24.58 26.44
C ARG A 507 24.78 23.15 26.97
N GLU A 508 23.87 22.22 26.68
CA GLU A 508 24.03 20.80 27.04
C GLU A 508 25.27 20.19 26.37
N PHE A 509 25.51 20.53 25.11
CA PHE A 509 26.68 20.09 24.33
C PHE A 509 28.01 20.57 24.94
N PHE A 510 28.08 21.84 25.39
CA PHE A 510 29.29 22.46 25.95
C PHE A 510 29.47 22.26 27.46
N VAL A 511 28.40 22.31 28.26
CA VAL A 511 28.45 22.43 29.74
C VAL A 511 28.13 21.12 30.47
N GLU A 512 27.22 20.29 29.94
CA GLU A 512 26.77 19.06 30.62
C GLU A 512 27.46 17.78 30.12
N SER A 513 28.56 17.92 29.38
CA SER A 513 29.42 16.80 29.03
C SER A 513 30.30 16.39 30.23
N TYR A 514 29.68 15.78 31.25
CA TYR A 514 30.33 14.80 32.14
C TYR A 514 30.72 13.49 31.39
N SER A 515 30.90 13.61 30.07
CA SER A 515 31.24 12.56 29.13
C SER A 515 32.76 12.51 29.03
N THR A 516 33.30 11.29 29.01
CA THR A 516 34.72 11.03 28.75
C THR A 516 35.04 11.06 27.25
N GLN A 517 34.03 11.28 26.38
CA GLN A 517 34.23 11.34 24.93
C GLN A 517 34.73 12.72 24.50
N LYS A 518 35.78 12.72 23.67
CA LYS A 518 36.34 13.93 23.06
C LYS A 518 35.32 14.51 22.09
N ILE A 519 34.79 15.69 22.41
CA ILE A 519 33.98 16.47 21.48
C ILE A 519 34.95 17.30 20.62
N PHE A 520 34.61 17.52 19.35
CA PHE A 520 35.44 18.31 18.44
C PHE A 520 34.64 19.45 17.80
N VAL A 521 35.18 20.68 17.78
CA VAL A 521 34.54 21.84 17.15
C VAL A 521 35.30 22.29 15.90
N LEU A 522 34.59 22.46 14.78
CA LEU A 522 35.13 23.00 13.54
C LEU A 522 34.58 24.41 13.36
N PHE A 523 35.42 25.40 13.64
CA PHE A 523 35.06 26.80 13.49
C PHE A 523 35.23 27.25 12.05
N VAL A 524 34.12 27.68 11.44
CA VAL A 524 34.10 28.39 10.16
C VAL A 524 34.14 29.89 10.44
N THR A 525 35.31 30.48 10.20
CA THR A 525 35.56 31.89 10.54
C THR A 525 35.61 32.76 9.29
N SER A 526 34.91 33.89 9.31
CA SER A 526 34.85 34.86 8.20
C SER A 526 34.53 36.27 8.73
N GLU A 527 34.45 37.25 7.82
CA GLU A 527 33.94 38.59 8.19
C GLU A 527 32.52 38.55 8.76
N ASN A 528 31.70 37.56 8.40
CA ASN A 528 30.36 37.37 8.95
C ASN A 528 30.37 36.92 10.43
N THR A 529 31.46 36.29 10.89
CA THR A 529 31.60 35.84 12.28
C THR A 529 31.57 37.01 13.27
N LYS A 530 32.13 38.18 12.91
CA LYS A 530 32.22 39.37 13.79
C LYS A 530 30.86 39.89 14.25
N VAL A 531 29.82 39.67 13.45
CA VAL A 531 28.47 40.21 13.69
C VAL A 531 27.49 39.13 14.14
N SER A 532 27.92 37.87 14.24
CA SER A 532 27.08 36.74 14.66
C SER A 532 27.26 36.46 16.15
N TRP A 533 26.28 36.86 16.95
CA TRP A 533 26.30 36.60 18.41
C TRP A 533 26.36 35.10 18.74
N GLY A 534 25.69 34.24 17.95
CA GLY A 534 25.72 32.80 18.14
C GLY A 534 27.12 32.21 17.97
N ALA A 535 27.79 32.51 16.85
CA ALA A 535 29.15 32.03 16.58
C ALA A 535 30.16 32.55 17.61
N ILE A 536 30.03 33.81 18.05
CA ILE A 536 30.89 34.39 19.10
C ILE A 536 30.65 33.69 20.45
N THR A 537 29.39 33.36 20.77
CA THR A 537 29.04 32.64 22.01
C THR A 537 29.63 31.23 22.01
N GLU A 538 29.58 30.52 20.89
CA GLU A 538 30.18 29.18 20.73
C GLU A 538 31.71 29.21 20.87
N VAL A 539 32.37 30.22 20.29
CA VAL A 539 33.80 30.46 20.46
C VAL A 539 34.16 30.67 21.94
N GLY A 540 33.37 31.46 22.66
CA GLY A 540 33.54 31.67 24.10
C GLY A 540 33.31 30.39 24.93
N ALA A 541 32.26 29.62 24.61
CA ALA A 541 31.95 28.37 25.30
C ALA A 541 33.04 27.32 25.09
N SER A 542 33.55 27.15 23.87
CA SER A 542 34.65 26.22 23.54
C SER A 542 35.94 26.56 24.30
N TRP A 543 36.24 27.86 24.48
CA TRP A 543 37.43 28.30 25.21
C TRP A 543 37.35 27.98 26.70
N ILE A 544 36.18 28.22 27.34
CA ILE A 544 35.96 27.92 28.76
C ILE A 544 36.05 26.41 29.02
N THR A 545 35.52 25.62 28.10
CA THR A 545 35.40 24.15 28.23
C THR A 545 36.64 23.39 27.74
N LYS A 546 37.62 24.09 27.14
CA LYS A 546 38.86 23.53 26.57
C LYS A 546 38.62 22.39 25.58
N ILE A 547 37.56 22.48 24.79
CA ILE A 547 37.24 21.51 23.76
C ILE A 547 38.24 21.62 22.61
N ASP A 548 38.66 20.47 22.05
CA ASP A 548 39.54 20.44 20.89
C ASP A 548 38.85 21.04 19.66
N HIS A 549 39.54 21.92 18.92
CA HIS A 549 38.97 22.58 17.76
C HIS A 549 39.93 22.69 16.57
N LYS A 550 39.36 22.83 15.37
CA LYS A 550 40.07 23.25 14.15
C LYS A 550 39.41 24.50 13.57
N ILE A 551 40.22 25.35 12.94
CA ILE A 551 39.78 26.59 12.29
C ILE A 551 39.88 26.43 10.77
N PHE A 552 38.76 26.66 10.10
CA PHE A 552 38.60 26.79 8.66
C PHE A 552 38.19 28.24 8.34
N ASN A 553 39.12 28.99 7.79
CA ASN A 553 39.03 30.44 7.69
C ASN A 553 38.69 30.90 6.27
N ILE A 554 37.92 31.97 6.13
CA ILE A 554 37.65 32.64 4.86
C ILE A 554 38.41 33.96 4.81
N TYR A 555 39.38 34.04 3.92
CA TYR A 555 40.18 35.25 3.67
C TYR A 555 39.26 36.41 3.21
N PRO A 556 39.48 37.67 3.64
CA PRO A 556 40.63 38.21 4.39
C PRO A 556 40.50 38.20 5.92
N PHE A 557 39.49 37.54 6.49
CA PHE A 557 39.31 37.50 7.94
C PHE A 557 40.52 36.85 8.63
N GLN A 558 40.88 37.36 9.80
CA GLN A 558 41.94 36.80 10.64
C GLN A 558 41.34 36.32 11.97
N PRO A 559 41.41 35.02 12.28
CA PRO A 559 40.95 34.49 13.57
C PRO A 559 41.70 35.13 14.75
N GLY A 560 40.95 35.63 15.73
CA GLY A 560 41.47 36.23 16.95
C GLY A 560 41.23 35.37 18.18
N HIS A 561 41.91 35.70 19.29
CA HIS A 561 41.64 35.11 20.60
C HIS A 561 40.14 35.28 20.96
N PRO A 562 39.45 34.28 21.53
CA PRO A 562 39.98 33.10 22.23
C PRO A 562 40.19 31.83 21.40
N LEU A 563 40.07 31.89 20.07
CA LEU A 563 40.48 30.78 19.22
C LEU A 563 42.00 30.61 19.29
N ASP A 564 42.47 29.35 19.23
CA ASP A 564 43.90 29.03 19.07
C ASP A 564 44.40 29.52 17.70
N ASN A 565 44.87 30.76 17.68
CA ASN A 565 45.49 31.41 16.53
C ASN A 565 47.01 31.22 16.48
N ALA A 566 47.58 30.41 17.38
CA ALA A 566 48.97 29.98 17.29
C ALA A 566 49.11 28.71 16.43
N ALA A 567 48.10 27.85 16.43
CA ALA A 567 48.02 26.71 15.51
C ALA A 567 47.71 27.14 14.07
N GLN A 568 48.30 26.44 13.08
CA GLN A 568 48.02 26.68 11.66
C GLN A 568 46.53 26.49 11.37
N TRP A 569 45.84 27.53 10.90
CA TRP A 569 44.48 27.42 10.35
C TRP A 569 44.51 27.18 8.84
N GLN A 570 43.41 26.65 8.30
CA GLN A 570 43.22 26.52 6.86
C GLN A 570 42.56 27.81 6.34
N SER A 571 42.93 28.27 5.13
CA SER A 571 42.33 29.46 4.52
C SER A 571 41.73 29.17 3.14
N THR A 572 40.48 29.55 2.96
CA THR A 572 39.74 29.54 1.69
C THR A 572 39.49 30.98 1.25
N ASN A 573 39.59 31.25 -0.05
CA ASN A 573 39.25 32.55 -0.62
C ASN A 573 37.79 32.58 -1.05
N ARG A 574 37.22 33.78 -1.06
CA ARG A 574 35.86 34.06 -1.53
C ARG A 574 35.87 35.27 -2.44
N ALA A 575 35.04 35.27 -3.48
CA ALA A 575 34.98 36.36 -4.47
C ALA A 575 34.71 37.74 -3.84
N ASP A 576 33.83 37.81 -2.84
CA ASP A 576 33.61 38.96 -1.96
C ASP A 576 33.78 38.50 -0.50
N PRO A 577 34.33 39.31 0.43
CA PRO A 577 34.53 38.93 1.83
C PRO A 577 33.30 38.31 2.52
N THR A 578 32.10 38.66 2.08
CA THR A 578 30.82 38.25 2.71
C THR A 578 29.99 37.28 1.87
N LYS A 579 30.22 37.16 0.55
CA LYS A 579 29.40 36.34 -0.38
C LYS A 579 30.16 35.89 -1.64
N GLY A 580 29.58 34.95 -2.39
CA GLY A 580 30.11 34.51 -3.68
C GLY A 580 30.97 33.24 -3.62
N ASP A 581 31.56 32.90 -4.76
CA ASP A 581 32.19 31.60 -4.98
C ASP A 581 33.47 31.42 -4.16
N LEU A 582 33.67 30.18 -3.70
CA LEU A 582 34.80 29.76 -2.89
C LEU A 582 35.88 29.12 -3.76
N TRP A 583 37.14 29.41 -3.47
CA TRP A 583 38.27 28.75 -4.10
C TRP A 583 39.47 28.71 -3.14
N MET A 584 40.38 27.77 -3.35
CA MET A 584 41.61 27.67 -2.55
C MET A 584 42.81 27.29 -3.42
N ASN A 585 44.00 27.60 -2.95
CA ASN A 585 45.23 27.12 -3.60
C ASN A 585 45.54 25.68 -3.15
N LYS A 586 46.44 25.01 -3.87
CA LYS A 586 46.81 23.61 -3.60
C LYS A 586 47.30 23.38 -2.17
N LEU A 587 48.03 24.34 -1.59
CA LEU A 587 48.51 24.27 -0.21
C LEU A 587 47.35 24.27 0.80
N ASN A 588 46.39 25.17 0.66
CA ASN A 588 45.24 25.24 1.56
C ASN A 588 44.27 24.07 1.36
N ALA A 589 44.19 23.49 0.16
CA ALA A 589 43.46 22.24 -0.07
C ALA A 589 44.11 21.06 0.68
N ASP A 590 45.45 20.98 0.70
CA ASP A 590 46.16 19.96 1.45
C ASP A 590 45.98 20.12 2.97
N ILE A 591 46.08 21.36 3.48
CA ILE A 591 45.82 21.68 4.90
C ILE A 591 44.36 21.36 5.27
N PHE A 592 43.41 21.61 4.36
CA PHE A 592 42.01 21.26 4.56
C PHE A 592 41.86 19.75 4.81
N CYS A 593 42.41 18.94 3.91
CA CYS A 593 42.37 17.48 4.04
C CYS A 593 43.09 17.01 5.32
N GLN A 594 44.25 17.59 5.65
CA GLN A 594 44.98 17.29 6.87
C GLN A 594 44.14 17.55 8.14
N LYS A 595 43.38 18.65 8.18
CA LYS A 595 42.52 18.96 9.31
C LYS A 595 41.35 17.99 9.45
N ILE A 596 40.69 17.64 8.34
CA ILE A 596 39.62 16.64 8.34
C ILE A 596 40.15 15.28 8.83
N GLU A 597 41.32 14.87 8.34
CA GLU A 597 41.99 13.64 8.76
C GLU A 597 42.34 13.65 10.24
N ALA A 598 42.82 14.76 10.78
CA ALA A 598 43.14 14.91 12.20
C ALA A 598 41.89 14.83 13.09
N VAL A 599 40.74 15.32 12.62
CA VAL A 599 39.45 15.18 13.32
C VAL A 599 39.01 13.72 13.34
N CYS A 600 39.15 13.01 12.20
CA CYS A 600 38.86 11.58 12.14
C CYS A 600 39.76 10.78 13.09
N ASP A 601 41.07 11.10 13.14
CA ASP A 601 42.02 10.45 14.06
C ASP A 601 41.67 10.71 15.53
N ALA A 602 41.30 11.96 15.87
CA ALA A 602 40.98 12.34 17.24
C ALA A 602 39.71 11.66 17.77
N LEU A 603 38.77 11.34 16.87
CA LEU A 603 37.47 10.73 17.16
C LEU A 603 37.40 9.24 16.78
N GLU A 604 38.52 8.64 16.37
CA GLU A 604 38.63 7.23 16.01
C GLU A 604 37.76 6.78 14.81
N TYR A 605 37.50 7.69 13.86
CA TYR A 605 36.80 7.38 12.60
C TYR A 605 37.76 6.94 11.48
N LYS A 606 37.24 6.20 10.50
CA LYS A 606 38.00 5.74 9.33
C LYS A 606 38.21 6.87 8.32
N LYS A 607 39.43 7.39 8.20
CA LYS A 607 39.78 8.33 7.13
C LYS A 607 40.15 7.65 5.81
N LYS A 608 39.81 8.27 4.69
CA LYS A 608 40.33 7.92 3.36
C LYS A 608 41.79 8.40 3.24
N THR A 609 42.48 7.96 2.20
CA THR A 609 43.86 8.38 1.93
C THR A 609 43.90 9.86 1.52
N ARG A 610 45.01 10.54 1.82
CA ARG A 610 45.21 11.96 1.44
C ARG A 610 44.91 12.23 -0.04
N ALA A 611 45.33 11.35 -0.94
CA ALA A 611 45.05 11.47 -2.37
C ALA A 611 43.54 11.46 -2.66
N LYS A 612 42.78 10.52 -2.07
CA LYS A 612 41.31 10.45 -2.24
C LYS A 612 40.61 11.66 -1.66
N ASN A 613 41.08 12.18 -0.52
CA ASN A 613 40.55 13.40 0.07
C ASN A 613 40.78 14.62 -0.83
N MET A 614 41.97 14.76 -1.41
CA MET A 614 42.30 15.84 -2.35
C MET A 614 41.45 15.76 -3.62
N ASP A 615 41.28 14.56 -4.19
CA ASP A 615 40.46 14.35 -5.38
C ASP A 615 38.99 14.70 -5.12
N HIS A 616 38.44 14.25 -3.98
CA HIS A 616 37.06 14.54 -3.62
C HIS A 616 36.85 16.03 -3.32
N LEU A 617 37.76 16.67 -2.56
CA LEU A 617 37.68 18.11 -2.29
C LEU A 617 37.67 18.92 -3.58
N GLY A 618 38.46 18.53 -4.60
CA GLY A 618 38.46 19.16 -5.92
C GLY A 618 37.14 19.09 -6.67
N THR A 619 36.23 18.19 -6.29
CA THR A 619 34.85 18.14 -6.83
C THR A 619 33.90 19.12 -6.14
N LEU A 620 34.26 19.60 -4.94
CA LEU A 620 33.41 20.43 -4.09
C LEU A 620 33.76 21.92 -4.15
N VAL A 621 35.01 22.24 -4.46
CA VAL A 621 35.53 23.61 -4.49
C VAL A 621 36.65 23.73 -5.51
N SER A 622 36.72 24.87 -6.20
CA SER A 622 37.78 25.12 -7.17
C SER A 622 39.15 25.21 -6.49
N ILE A 623 40.07 24.34 -6.89
CA ILE A 623 41.46 24.35 -6.45
C ILE A 623 42.31 25.00 -7.54
N ASN A 624 42.72 26.24 -7.32
CA ASN A 624 43.49 27.00 -8.29
C ASN A 624 44.98 26.69 -8.15
N THR A 625 45.64 26.50 -9.29
CA THR A 625 47.11 26.59 -9.42
C THR A 625 47.49 28.07 -9.49
N ALA A 626 47.37 28.76 -8.36
CA ALA A 626 48.04 30.05 -8.18
C ALA A 626 49.44 29.79 -7.61
#